data_AF-A0A9D9CPW5-F1
#
_entry.id   AF-A0A9D9CPW5-F1
#
_cell.length_a   1.000
_cell.length_b   1.000
_cell.length_c   1.000
_cell.angle_alpha   90.00
_cell.angle_beta   90.00
_cell.angle_gamma   90.00
#
_symmetry.space_group_name_H-M   'P 1'
#
loop_
_entity.id
_entity.type
_entity.pdbx_description
1 polymer ?
#
loop_
_entity_poly.entity_id
_entity_poly.type
_entity_poly.pdbx_seq_one_letter_code
_entity_poly.pdbx_strand_id
1 'polypeptide(L)'
;MKFTVSSSELLHGLLSVSRVISNRNTLPILDNFLFVLSGNSLEVTASDLEMTLKTTIAIEDVQEEGEIAVPAKLLTDSLKEFPDLPLQFSTEANEEILNISWMSGASKIPFFPADDYPSLPELGDLAISASFPSDILLTGINNTIYATAEDELRPVMNGIFFDMTP
;
A
#
# COMPACT_ATOMS: atom_id res chain seq x y z
N MET A 1 13.00 -5.20 -11.93
CA MET A 1 13.10 -4.89 -10.49
C MET A 1 13.93 -5.94 -9.74
N LYS A 2 14.92 -5.50 -8.96
CA LYS A 2 15.78 -6.34 -8.12
C LYS A 2 16.31 -5.57 -6.91
N PHE A 3 16.08 -6.09 -5.71
CA PHE A 3 16.49 -5.46 -4.46
C PHE A 3 16.56 -6.42 -3.26
N THR A 4 17.21 -5.98 -2.17
CA THR A 4 17.26 -6.70 -0.89
C THR A 4 16.62 -5.87 0.23
N VAL A 5 15.79 -6.51 1.08
CA VAL A 5 15.14 -5.87 2.23
C VAL A 5 14.97 -6.85 3.40
N SER A 6 14.88 -6.35 4.64
CA SER A 6 14.49 -7.19 5.77
C SER A 6 13.04 -7.70 5.62
N SER A 7 12.83 -8.99 5.93
CA SER A 7 11.49 -9.59 5.99
C SER A 7 10.55 -8.84 6.96
N SER A 8 11.06 -8.42 8.12
CA SER A 8 10.26 -7.76 9.16
C SER A 8 9.90 -6.32 8.79
N GLU A 9 10.85 -5.58 8.20
CA GLU A 9 10.64 -4.20 7.74
C GLU A 9 9.63 -4.16 6.59
N LEU A 10 9.79 -5.06 5.60
CA LEU A 10 8.83 -5.17 4.51
C LEU A 10 7.45 -5.53 5.04
N LEU A 11 7.33 -6.56 5.88
CA LEU A 11 6.05 -6.98 6.46
C LEU A 11 5.37 -5.83 7.23
N HIS A 12 6.12 -5.07 8.03
CA HIS A 12 5.58 -3.93 8.76
C HIS A 12 5.03 -2.86 7.81
N GLY A 13 5.76 -2.53 6.75
CA GLY A 13 5.30 -1.62 5.69
C GLY A 13 4.00 -2.12 5.05
N LEU A 14 3.96 -3.38 4.60
CA LEU A 14 2.78 -3.96 3.95
C LEU A 14 1.54 -3.95 4.86
N LEU A 15 1.70 -4.32 6.14
CA LEU A 15 0.58 -4.32 7.11
C LEU A 15 0.03 -2.91 7.40
N SER A 16 0.83 -1.86 7.21
CA SER A 16 0.39 -0.47 7.40
C SER A 16 -0.60 -0.03 6.31
N VAL A 17 -0.43 -0.54 5.08
CA VAL A 17 -1.27 -0.19 3.93
C VAL A 17 -2.33 -1.27 3.63
N SER A 18 -2.17 -2.51 4.10
CA SER A 18 -3.06 -3.63 3.77
C SER A 18 -4.51 -3.45 4.23
N ARG A 19 -4.78 -2.54 5.17
CA ARG A 19 -6.12 -2.32 5.75
C ARG A 19 -7.15 -1.80 4.76
N VAL A 20 -6.69 -1.17 3.68
CA VAL A 20 -7.55 -0.62 2.63
C VAL A 20 -7.97 -1.68 1.62
N ILE A 21 -7.30 -2.84 1.58
CA ILE A 21 -7.64 -3.91 0.64
C ILE A 21 -8.90 -4.62 1.15
N SER A 22 -10.01 -4.39 0.47
CA SER A 22 -11.30 -5.01 0.77
C SER A 22 -11.31 -6.49 0.38
N ASN A 23 -12.07 -7.31 1.11
CA ASN A 23 -12.29 -8.72 0.76
C ASN A 23 -13.24 -8.90 -0.45
N ARG A 24 -13.82 -7.81 -0.98
CA ARG A 24 -14.74 -7.82 -2.13
C ARG A 24 -14.46 -6.64 -3.06
N ASN A 25 -13.28 -6.61 -3.66
CA ASN A 25 -12.99 -5.64 -4.71
C ASN A 25 -13.72 -6.01 -6.01
N THR A 26 -14.29 -5.01 -6.67
CA THR A 26 -14.90 -5.17 -8.01
C THR A 26 -13.82 -5.30 -9.09
N LEU A 27 -12.64 -4.73 -8.86
CA LEU A 27 -11.46 -4.83 -9.72
C LEU A 27 -10.41 -5.74 -9.06
N PRO A 28 -10.16 -6.97 -9.58
CA PRO A 28 -9.23 -7.92 -8.98
C PRO A 28 -7.79 -7.41 -8.84
N ILE A 29 -7.36 -6.47 -9.69
CA ILE A 29 -6.01 -5.87 -9.59
C ILE A 29 -5.79 -5.14 -8.25
N LEU A 30 -6.86 -4.68 -7.60
CA LEU A 30 -6.82 -4.00 -6.28
C LEU A 30 -6.60 -4.97 -5.11
N ASP A 31 -6.66 -6.29 -5.34
CA ASP A 31 -6.24 -7.30 -4.36
C ASP A 31 -4.71 -7.43 -4.26
N ASN A 32 -3.98 -6.59 -5.00
CA ASN A 32 -2.53 -6.54 -5.08
C ASN A 32 -1.98 -5.26 -4.45
N PHE A 33 -0.74 -5.32 -4.00
CA PHE A 33 0.06 -4.14 -3.72
C PHE A 33 0.73 -3.66 -5.01
N LEU A 34 0.63 -2.38 -5.33
CA LEU A 34 1.48 -1.77 -6.35
C LEU A 34 2.83 -1.42 -5.72
N PHE A 35 3.90 -2.04 -6.23
CA PHE A 35 5.27 -1.78 -5.85
C PHE A 35 5.90 -0.88 -6.90
N VAL A 36 6.47 0.25 -6.47
CA VAL A 36 7.27 1.14 -7.31
C VAL A 36 8.63 1.32 -6.65
N LEU A 37 9.65 0.72 -7.25
CA LEU A 37 11.03 0.82 -6.78
C LEU A 37 11.77 1.84 -7.63
N SER A 38 12.18 2.96 -7.03
CA SER A 38 13.01 3.98 -7.67
C SER A 38 14.06 4.51 -6.70
N GLY A 39 15.31 4.65 -7.18
CA GLY A 39 16.45 4.98 -6.35
C GLY A 39 16.63 3.99 -5.19
N ASN A 40 16.60 4.49 -3.96
CA ASN A 40 16.73 3.72 -2.72
C ASN A 40 15.39 3.62 -1.96
N SER A 41 14.27 3.75 -2.64
CA SER A 41 12.95 3.72 -2.01
C SER A 41 11.99 2.79 -2.75
N LEU A 42 11.36 1.91 -1.99
CA LEU A 42 10.21 1.14 -2.43
C LEU A 42 8.94 1.82 -1.93
N GLU A 43 8.18 2.43 -2.84
CA GLU A 43 6.81 2.87 -2.56
C GLU A 43 5.87 1.68 -2.72
N VAL A 44 5.05 1.43 -1.71
CA VAL A 44 3.98 0.44 -1.74
C VAL A 44 2.64 1.14 -1.64
N THR A 45 1.80 0.93 -2.65
CA THR A 45 0.44 1.45 -2.71
C THR A 45 -0.59 0.34 -2.57
N ALA A 46 -1.61 0.57 -1.76
CA ALA A 46 -2.83 -0.22 -1.70
C ALA A 46 -4.03 0.73 -1.86
N SER A 47 -5.07 0.30 -2.59
CA SER A 47 -6.23 1.14 -2.90
C SER A 47 -7.49 0.29 -3.09
N ASP A 48 -8.65 0.85 -2.79
CA ASP A 48 -9.98 0.35 -3.19
C ASP A 48 -10.74 1.34 -4.08
N LEU A 49 -10.02 2.32 -4.67
CA LEU A 49 -10.51 3.50 -5.40
C LEU A 49 -11.18 4.59 -4.56
N GLU A 50 -11.65 4.29 -3.36
CA GLU A 50 -12.21 5.29 -2.44
C GLU A 50 -11.15 5.79 -1.46
N MET A 51 -10.34 4.88 -0.94
CA MET A 51 -9.23 5.13 -0.06
C MET A 51 -7.95 4.57 -0.67
N THR A 52 -6.86 5.31 -0.53
CA THR A 52 -5.54 4.87 -0.96
C THR A 52 -4.56 5.11 0.16
N LEU A 53 -3.80 4.08 0.51
CA LEU A 53 -2.71 4.15 1.47
C LEU A 53 -1.39 3.89 0.75
N LYS A 54 -0.41 4.73 1.07
CA LYS A 54 0.96 4.60 0.58
C LYS A 54 1.91 4.52 1.74
N THR A 55 2.93 3.70 1.59
CA THR A 55 4.08 3.66 2.50
C THR A 55 5.36 3.60 1.69
N THR A 56 6.44 4.11 2.27
CA THR A 56 7.75 4.12 1.65
C THR A 56 8.72 3.39 2.55
N ILE A 57 9.44 2.43 1.96
CA ILE A 57 10.44 1.61 2.66
C ILE A 57 11.80 1.94 2.05
N ALA A 58 12.76 2.24 2.91
CA ALA A 58 14.13 2.50 2.46
C ALA A 58 14.80 1.18 2.06
N ILE A 59 15.49 1.17 0.93
CA ILE A 59 16.14 -0.02 0.38
C ILE A 59 17.62 0.25 0.23
N GLU A 60 18.45 -0.59 0.87
CA GLU A 60 19.90 -0.40 0.90
C GLU A 60 20.59 -0.87 -0.39
N ASP A 61 20.10 -1.94 -1.01
CA ASP A 61 20.75 -2.63 -2.12
C ASP A 61 19.77 -2.83 -3.28
N VAL A 62 19.67 -1.81 -4.14
CA VAL A 62 18.86 -1.82 -5.36
C VAL A 62 19.78 -2.07 -6.55
N GLN A 63 19.52 -3.12 -7.31
CA GLN A 63 20.27 -3.43 -8.54
C GLN A 63 19.47 -3.12 -9.80
N GLU A 64 18.14 -3.14 -9.71
CA GLU A 64 17.27 -2.86 -10.84
C GLU A 64 15.96 -2.24 -10.34
N GLU A 65 15.63 -1.06 -10.85
CA GLU A 65 14.36 -0.39 -10.57
C GLU A 65 13.18 -1.10 -11.28
N GLY A 66 11.97 -0.61 -11.03
CA GLY A 66 10.79 -1.05 -11.78
C GLY A 66 9.51 -0.97 -10.97
N GLU A 67 8.44 -1.45 -11.58
CA GLU A 67 7.09 -1.41 -11.03
C GLU A 67 6.33 -2.69 -11.34
N ILE A 68 5.63 -3.22 -10.34
CA ILE A 68 4.83 -4.46 -10.44
C ILE A 68 3.66 -4.41 -9.47
N ALA A 69 2.60 -5.16 -9.75
CA ALA A 69 1.51 -5.41 -8.81
C ALA A 69 1.62 -6.84 -8.22
N VAL A 70 1.76 -6.97 -6.90
CA VAL A 70 2.00 -8.26 -6.22
C VAL A 70 0.81 -8.66 -5.36
N PRO A 71 0.31 -9.92 -5.43
CA PRO A 71 -0.81 -10.39 -4.63
C PRO A 71 -0.61 -10.17 -3.14
N ALA A 72 -1.44 -9.28 -2.56
CA ALA A 72 -1.20 -8.75 -1.23
C ALA A 72 -1.26 -9.83 -0.16
N LYS A 73 -2.29 -10.69 -0.25
CA LYS A 73 -2.50 -11.79 0.69
C LYS A 73 -1.37 -12.82 0.63
N LEU A 74 -1.02 -13.27 -0.57
CA LEU A 74 0.02 -14.29 -0.77
C LEU A 74 1.38 -13.80 -0.27
N LEU A 75 1.75 -12.55 -0.60
CA LEU A 75 3.01 -11.97 -0.14
C LEU A 75 3.03 -11.78 1.39
N THR A 76 1.96 -11.21 1.95
CA THR A 76 1.89 -10.95 3.40
C THR A 76 1.90 -12.24 4.20
N ASP A 77 1.17 -13.27 3.77
CA ASP A 77 1.14 -14.57 4.44
C ASP A 77 2.48 -15.29 4.33
N SER A 78 3.15 -15.22 3.17
CA SER A 78 4.51 -15.74 3.00
C SER A 78 5.51 -15.04 3.94
N LEU A 79 5.43 -13.71 4.06
CA LEU A 79 6.34 -12.92 4.89
C LEU A 79 6.21 -13.20 6.39
N LYS A 80 5.01 -13.58 6.87
CA LYS A 80 4.79 -13.97 8.28
C LYS A 80 5.51 -15.26 8.69
N GLU A 81 5.88 -16.11 7.73
CA GLU A 81 6.55 -17.38 7.99
C GLU A 81 8.06 -17.21 8.17
N PHE A 82 8.63 -16.08 7.74
CA PHE A 82 10.05 -15.84 7.86
C PHE A 82 10.43 -15.28 9.23
N PRO A 83 11.56 -15.74 9.83
CA PRO A 83 12.23 -14.96 10.86
C PRO A 83 12.78 -13.66 10.26
N ASP A 84 13.19 -12.72 11.13
CA ASP A 84 13.81 -11.46 10.70
C ASP A 84 15.15 -11.74 10.00
N LEU A 85 15.15 -11.65 8.67
CA LEU A 85 16.28 -11.98 7.80
C LEU A 85 16.21 -11.22 6.48
N PRO A 86 17.35 -11.00 5.80
CA PRO A 86 17.36 -10.33 4.51
C PRO A 86 16.78 -11.23 3.40
N LEU A 87 15.82 -10.70 2.66
CA LEU A 87 15.20 -11.31 1.50
C LEU A 87 15.62 -10.55 0.23
N GLN A 88 16.03 -11.30 -0.79
CA GLN A 88 16.31 -10.74 -2.11
C GLN A 88 15.12 -11.00 -3.03
N PHE A 89 14.59 -9.92 -3.60
CA PHE A 89 13.52 -9.91 -4.57
C PHE A 89 14.07 -9.67 -5.97
N SER A 90 13.62 -10.42 -6.96
CA SER A 90 13.98 -10.21 -8.37
C SER A 90 12.86 -10.63 -9.32
N THR A 91 12.53 -9.77 -10.27
CA THR A 91 11.53 -10.05 -11.32
C THR A 91 12.16 -10.73 -12.52
N GLU A 92 11.53 -11.77 -13.04
CA GLU A 92 11.84 -12.33 -14.37
C GLU A 92 10.79 -11.86 -15.38
N ALA A 93 11.15 -10.91 -16.25
CA ALA A 93 10.23 -10.24 -17.17
C ALA A 93 9.53 -11.19 -18.16
N ASN A 94 10.10 -12.36 -18.44
CA ASN A 94 9.54 -13.30 -19.40
C ASN A 94 8.42 -14.19 -18.81
N GLU A 95 8.34 -14.32 -17.49
CA GLU A 95 7.44 -15.28 -16.82
C GLU A 95 6.41 -14.61 -15.91
N GLU A 96 6.46 -13.28 -15.71
CA GLU A 96 5.62 -12.56 -14.74
C GLU A 96 5.74 -13.13 -13.31
N ILE A 97 6.96 -13.57 -12.97
CA ILE A 97 7.27 -14.17 -11.67
C ILE A 97 8.21 -13.26 -10.87
N LEU A 98 7.83 -13.03 -9.62
CA LEU A 98 8.66 -12.44 -8.58
C LEU A 98 9.34 -13.57 -7.81
N ASN A 99 10.66 -13.66 -7.97
CA ASN A 99 11.47 -14.58 -7.18
C ASN A 99 11.85 -13.91 -5.86
N ILE A 100 11.67 -14.65 -4.77
CA ILE A 100 12.06 -14.26 -3.41
C ILE A 100 13.09 -15.29 -2.96
N SER A 101 14.32 -14.87 -2.67
CA SER A 101 15.41 -15.76 -2.29
C SER A 101 16.03 -15.37 -0.95
N TRP A 102 16.47 -16.37 -0.20
CA TRP A 102 17.13 -16.23 1.09
C TRP A 102 18.17 -17.35 1.26
N MET A 103 18.90 -17.34 2.38
CA MET A 103 20.05 -18.23 2.59
C MET A 103 19.76 -19.73 2.41
N SER A 104 18.54 -20.18 2.73
CA SER A 104 18.18 -21.60 2.77
C SER A 104 17.14 -22.01 1.72
N GLY A 105 16.71 -21.11 0.83
CA GLY A 105 15.66 -21.43 -0.13
C GLY A 105 15.25 -20.27 -1.03
N ALA A 106 14.27 -20.56 -1.89
CA ALA A 106 13.63 -19.58 -2.76
C ALA A 106 12.14 -19.89 -2.89
N SER A 107 11.34 -18.85 -3.10
CA SER A 107 9.91 -18.91 -3.39
C SER A 107 9.61 -18.08 -4.63
N LYS A 108 8.50 -18.40 -5.29
CA LYS A 108 8.02 -17.73 -6.49
C LYS A 108 6.60 -17.26 -6.25
N ILE A 109 6.34 -15.98 -6.51
CA ILE A 109 5.02 -15.36 -6.44
C ILE A 109 4.71 -14.77 -7.82
N PRO A 110 3.55 -15.05 -8.43
CA PRO A 110 3.16 -14.36 -9.65
C PRO A 110 2.94 -12.87 -9.36
N PHE A 111 3.29 -12.00 -10.30
CA PHE A 111 2.94 -10.59 -10.26
C PHE A 111 2.13 -10.21 -11.50
N PHE A 112 1.52 -9.03 -11.47
CA PHE A 112 0.80 -8.44 -12.61
C PHE A 112 1.51 -7.16 -13.08
N PRO A 113 1.39 -6.79 -14.35
CA PRO A 113 1.89 -5.51 -14.85
C PRO A 113 1.34 -4.33 -14.05
N ALA A 114 2.20 -3.36 -13.75
CA ALA A 114 1.80 -2.16 -13.02
C ALA A 114 0.77 -1.31 -13.80
N ASP A 115 0.82 -1.35 -15.14
CA ASP A 115 -0.10 -0.64 -16.04
C ASP A 115 -1.58 -1.03 -15.85
N ASP A 116 -1.84 -2.24 -15.33
CA ASP A 116 -3.20 -2.69 -15.02
C ASP A 116 -3.72 -2.09 -13.72
N TYR A 117 -2.83 -1.56 -12.86
CA TYR A 117 -3.20 -0.92 -11.60
C TYR A 117 -3.78 0.48 -11.90
N PRO A 118 -4.98 0.80 -11.40
CA PRO A 118 -5.62 2.06 -11.74
C PRO A 118 -4.80 3.26 -11.26
N SER A 119 -4.74 4.28 -12.12
CA SER A 119 -4.13 5.55 -11.74
C SER A 119 -4.89 6.18 -10.58
N LEU A 120 -4.14 6.66 -9.60
CA LEU A 120 -4.71 7.36 -8.48
C LEU A 120 -5.26 8.72 -8.94
N PRO A 121 -6.41 9.16 -8.41
CA PRO A 121 -6.96 10.46 -8.73
C PRO A 121 -6.01 11.57 -8.28
N GLU A 122 -5.69 12.49 -9.18
CA GLU A 122 -4.95 13.70 -8.84
C GLU A 122 -5.81 14.65 -8.00
N LEU A 123 -5.18 15.38 -7.08
CA LEU A 123 -5.84 16.44 -6.35
C LEU A 123 -6.19 17.57 -7.33
N GLY A 124 -7.46 17.98 -7.36
CA GLY A 124 -7.92 19.05 -8.24
C GLY A 124 -7.41 20.44 -7.82
N ASP A 125 -7.59 21.43 -8.71
CA ASP A 125 -7.13 22.82 -8.54
C ASP A 125 -7.65 23.53 -7.27
N LEU A 126 -8.70 23.00 -6.64
CA LEU A 126 -9.33 23.54 -5.43
C LEU A 126 -8.80 22.91 -4.13
N ALA A 127 -7.74 22.08 -4.20
CA ALA A 127 -7.17 21.44 -3.02
C ALA A 127 -6.63 22.47 -2.02
N ILE A 128 -7.08 22.36 -0.77
CA ILE A 128 -6.61 23.18 0.35
C ILE A 128 -5.59 22.34 1.13
N SER A 129 -4.43 22.94 1.44
CA SER A 129 -3.42 22.33 2.29
C SER A 129 -3.48 22.93 3.70
N ALA A 130 -3.49 22.06 4.71
CA ALA A 130 -3.43 22.44 6.11
C ALA A 130 -2.43 21.52 6.85
N SER A 131 -1.78 22.05 7.88
CA SER A 131 -0.85 21.29 8.73
C SER A 131 -1.23 21.46 10.18
N PHE A 132 -1.33 20.35 10.90
CA PHE A 132 -1.68 20.31 12.31
C PHE A 132 -1.04 19.08 12.98
N PRO A 133 -0.83 19.12 14.31
CA PRO A 133 -0.39 17.96 15.07
C PRO A 133 -1.34 16.76 14.92
N SER A 134 -0.79 15.56 14.70
CA SER A 134 -1.58 14.34 14.45
C SER A 134 -2.43 13.92 15.64
N ASP A 135 -1.96 14.17 16.86
CA ASP A 135 -2.68 13.94 18.11
C ASP A 135 -3.93 14.84 18.25
N ILE A 136 -3.82 16.09 17.80
CA ILE A 136 -4.97 17.03 17.77
C ILE A 136 -6.01 16.55 16.75
N LEU A 137 -5.59 16.16 15.53
CA LEU A 137 -6.52 15.61 14.53
C LEU A 137 -7.23 14.36 15.08
N LEU A 138 -6.47 13.41 15.62
CA LEU A 138 -7.01 12.17 16.15
C LEU A 138 -8.00 12.44 17.29
N THR A 139 -7.71 13.40 18.15
CA THR A 139 -8.61 13.83 19.23
C THR A 139 -9.91 14.41 18.68
N GLY A 140 -9.83 15.26 17.65
CA GLY A 140 -10.99 15.82 16.95
C GLY A 140 -11.86 14.73 16.33
N ILE A 141 -11.25 13.78 15.62
CA ILE A 141 -11.96 12.63 15.02
C ILE A 141 -12.65 11.80 16.10
N ASN A 142 -11.95 11.41 17.16
CA ASN A 142 -12.53 10.59 18.23
C ASN A 142 -13.70 11.27 18.95
N ASN A 143 -13.67 12.60 19.06
CA ASN A 143 -14.73 13.38 19.70
C ASN A 143 -15.93 13.68 18.77
N THR A 144 -15.88 13.30 17.50
CA THR A 144 -16.93 13.65 16.53
C THR A 144 -17.45 12.45 15.73
N ILE A 145 -16.65 11.40 15.53
CA ILE A 145 -17.01 10.25 14.70
C ILE A 145 -18.29 9.54 15.17
N TYR A 146 -18.55 9.48 16.47
CA TYR A 146 -19.76 8.85 17.00
C TYR A 146 -21.07 9.58 16.62
N ALA A 147 -20.97 10.82 16.13
CA ALA A 147 -22.10 11.63 15.72
C ALA A 147 -22.41 11.51 14.21
N THR A 148 -21.65 10.71 13.45
CA THR A 148 -21.97 10.42 12.05
C THR A 148 -23.13 9.42 11.96
N ALA A 149 -23.91 9.52 10.88
CA ALA A 149 -24.95 8.54 10.57
C ALA A 149 -24.38 7.38 9.73
N GLU A 150 -25.15 6.30 9.65
CA GLU A 150 -24.98 5.23 8.66
C GLU A 150 -26.22 5.21 7.76
N ASP A 151 -26.53 6.34 7.12
CA ASP A 151 -27.73 6.52 6.30
C ASP A 151 -27.35 6.60 4.82
N GLU A 152 -27.65 5.55 4.05
CA GLU A 152 -27.41 5.50 2.61
C GLU A 152 -28.25 6.54 1.83
N LEU A 153 -29.39 6.99 2.36
CA LEU A 153 -30.21 8.03 1.73
C LEU A 153 -29.64 9.43 1.97
N ARG A 154 -28.73 9.59 2.94
CA ARG A 154 -28.11 10.87 3.31
C ARG A 154 -26.60 10.72 3.50
N PRO A 155 -25.84 10.41 2.43
CA PRO A 155 -24.40 10.15 2.51
C PRO A 155 -23.60 11.34 3.08
N VAL A 156 -24.12 12.56 2.95
CA VAL A 156 -23.53 13.77 3.56
C VAL A 156 -23.45 13.72 5.09
N MET A 157 -24.23 12.86 5.75
CA MET A 157 -24.21 12.67 7.20
C MET A 157 -23.27 11.54 7.64
N ASN A 158 -22.67 10.80 6.70
CA ASN A 158 -21.84 9.61 6.99
C ASN A 158 -20.35 9.97 7.20
N GLY A 159 -20.02 11.25 7.33
CA GLY A 159 -18.66 11.74 7.49
C GLY A 159 -18.54 12.89 8.48
N ILE A 160 -17.31 13.19 8.88
CA ILE A 160 -16.99 14.33 9.72
C ILE A 160 -16.79 15.55 8.82
N PHE A 161 -17.50 16.64 9.12
CA PHE A 161 -17.34 17.90 8.40
C PHE A 161 -16.06 18.63 8.84
N PHE A 162 -15.16 18.89 7.89
CA PHE A 162 -13.97 19.70 8.09
C PHE A 162 -14.24 21.13 7.58
N ASP A 163 -14.33 22.08 8.51
CA ASP A 163 -14.43 23.50 8.19
C ASP A 163 -13.04 24.14 8.21
N MET A 164 -12.59 24.61 7.05
CA MET A 164 -11.29 25.30 6.87
C MET A 164 -11.48 26.78 6.52
N THR A 165 -12.66 27.35 6.83
CA THR A 165 -12.91 28.77 6.64
C THR A 165 -11.95 29.59 7.52
N PRO A 166 -11.26 30.62 6.99
CA PRO A 166 -10.33 31.45 7.75
C PRO A 166 -10.98 32.28 8.86
#